data_AF-A0AA36MVL4-F1
#
_entry.id   AF-A0AA36MVL4-F1
#
_cell.length_a   1.000
_cell.length_b   1.000
_cell.length_c   1.000
_cell.angle_alpha   90.00
_cell.angle_beta   90.00
_cell.angle_gamma   90.00
#
_symmetry.space_group_name_H-M   'P 1'
#
loop_
_entity.id
_entity.type
_entity.pdbx_description
1 polymer ?
#
loop_
_entity_poly.entity_id
_entity_poly.type
_entity_poly.pdbx_seq_one_letter_code
_entity_poly.pdbx_strand_id
1 'polypeptide(L)'
;MYLKTVLQTLSNKKQLEAEDLYKLNEATFNVPEEESIDDKMAAKLFAAVEKVVASYTAGRYDKEDSNFFYDYVALLGMMQNQHFFSGKQHQMMLSWLKDALGEKPKGSSKAMTRLEEENRKLQEEMKKLKDLTNAVQTLRNIRLPEAEGSAGLFCRFSQLRSVEMSLRHLQIICFMLVPN
;
A
#
# COMPACT_ATOMS: atom_id res chain seq x y z
N MET A 1 4.38 -28.96 -6.94
CA MET A 1 5.01 -27.70 -6.56
C MET A 1 5.87 -27.93 -5.33
N TYR A 2 7.16 -27.58 -5.39
CA TYR A 2 8.13 -27.82 -4.33
C TYR A 2 7.69 -27.24 -2.98
N LEU A 3 7.09 -26.04 -2.99
CA LEU A 3 6.51 -25.39 -1.81
C LEU A 3 5.50 -26.26 -1.06
N LYS A 4 4.62 -26.98 -1.77
CA LYS A 4 3.62 -27.88 -1.15
C LYS A 4 4.28 -28.99 -0.34
N THR A 5 5.34 -29.57 -0.89
CA THR A 5 6.10 -30.64 -0.24
C THR A 5 6.82 -30.11 1.00
N VAL A 6 7.45 -28.94 0.91
CA VAL A 6 8.13 -28.30 2.04
C VAL A 6 7.13 -27.98 3.16
N LEU A 7 5.96 -27.41 2.84
CA LEU A 7 4.91 -27.11 3.83
C LEU A 7 4.39 -28.38 4.53
N GLN A 8 4.24 -29.48 3.79
CA GLN A 8 3.80 -30.75 4.36
C GLN A 8 4.86 -31.39 5.28
N THR A 9 6.14 -31.30 4.93
CA THR A 9 7.24 -31.74 5.79
C THR A 9 7.27 -30.92 7.08
N LEU A 10 7.16 -29.60 6.96
CA LEU A 10 7.11 -28.68 8.09
C LEU A 10 5.93 -28.92 9.00
N SER A 11 4.73 -29.22 8.47
CA SER A 11 3.54 -29.46 9.30
C SER A 11 3.71 -30.68 10.22
N ASN A 12 4.44 -31.70 9.75
CA ASN A 12 4.59 -32.97 10.46
C ASN A 12 5.76 -32.98 11.46
N LYS A 13 6.76 -32.12 11.28
CA LYS A 13 7.94 -32.07 12.14
C LYS A 13 7.63 -31.41 13.50
N LYS A 14 8.14 -31.97 14.59
CA LYS A 14 7.94 -31.41 15.96
C LYS A 14 9.01 -30.41 16.37
N GLN A 15 10.24 -30.65 15.92
CA GLN A 15 11.41 -29.81 16.17
C GLN A 15 11.90 -29.29 14.82
N LEU A 16 12.10 -27.99 14.74
CA LEU A 16 12.52 -27.33 13.51
C LEU A 16 14.03 -27.12 13.53
N GLU A 17 14.66 -27.34 12.39
CA GLU A 17 16.09 -27.14 12.13
C GLU A 17 16.26 -25.98 11.14
N ALA A 18 17.45 -25.38 11.09
CA ALA A 18 17.71 -24.26 10.18
C ALA A 18 17.49 -24.66 8.72
N GLU A 19 17.83 -25.90 8.36
CA GLU A 19 17.60 -26.44 7.01
C GLU A 19 16.10 -26.40 6.60
N ASP A 20 15.17 -26.58 7.55
CA ASP A 20 13.73 -26.52 7.24
C ASP A 20 13.32 -25.07 6.90
N LEU A 21 13.88 -24.09 7.59
CA LEU A 21 13.63 -22.66 7.35
C LEU A 21 14.27 -22.22 6.04
N TYR A 22 15.51 -22.65 5.78
CA TYR A 22 16.20 -22.44 4.52
C TYR A 22 15.38 -22.98 3.33
N LYS A 23 14.90 -24.22 3.41
CA LYS A 23 14.05 -24.82 2.36
C LYS A 23 12.75 -24.06 2.16
N LEU A 24 12.15 -23.55 3.23
CA LEU A 24 10.93 -22.73 3.13
C LEU A 24 11.20 -21.38 2.45
N ASN A 25 12.31 -20.73 2.80
CA ASN A 25 12.77 -19.50 2.18
C ASN A 25 12.99 -19.68 0.68
N GLU A 26 13.77 -20.69 0.33
CA GLU A 26 14.06 -21.05 -1.05
C GLU A 26 12.79 -21.39 -1.83
N ALA A 27 11.92 -22.22 -1.26
CA ALA A 27 10.69 -22.65 -1.92
C ALA A 27 9.69 -21.52 -2.16
N THR A 28 9.70 -20.50 -1.30
CA THR A 28 8.82 -19.33 -1.45
C THR A 28 9.44 -18.29 -2.39
N PHE A 29 10.76 -18.13 -2.37
CA PHE A 29 11.46 -17.22 -3.26
C PHE A 29 11.43 -17.70 -4.72
N ASN A 30 11.54 -19.02 -4.94
CA ASN A 30 11.57 -19.63 -6.28
C ASN A 30 10.18 -20.01 -6.82
N VAL A 31 9.10 -19.39 -6.33
CA VAL A 31 7.78 -19.59 -6.92
C VAL A 31 7.76 -18.91 -8.29
N PRO A 32 7.50 -19.64 -9.38
CA PRO A 32 7.49 -19.04 -10.71
C PRO A 32 6.37 -17.99 -10.82
N GLU A 33 6.62 -16.90 -11.52
CA GLU A 33 5.67 -15.77 -11.65
C GLU A 33 4.32 -16.18 -12.26
N GLU A 34 4.32 -17.23 -13.07
CA GLU A 34 3.14 -17.82 -13.70
C GLU A 34 2.24 -18.59 -12.70
N GLU A 35 2.81 -19.03 -11.57
CA GLU A 35 2.09 -19.78 -10.54
C GLU A 35 1.64 -18.81 -9.43
N SER A 36 0.44 -18.26 -9.57
CA SER A 36 -0.16 -17.46 -8.51
C SER A 36 -0.45 -18.33 -7.29
N ILE A 37 0.06 -17.93 -6.13
CA ILE A 37 -0.29 -18.55 -4.83
C ILE A 37 -1.76 -18.25 -4.54
N ASP A 38 -2.58 -19.30 -4.47
CA ASP A 38 -4.00 -19.17 -4.10
C ASP A 38 -4.17 -18.87 -2.60
N ASP A 39 -5.31 -18.31 -2.21
CA ASP A 39 -5.59 -17.96 -0.81
C ASP A 39 -5.42 -19.15 0.16
N LYS A 40 -5.71 -20.37 -0.32
CA LYS A 40 -5.52 -21.59 0.46
C LYS A 40 -4.05 -21.90 0.69
N MET A 41 -3.18 -21.71 -0.30
CA MET A 41 -1.75 -21.85 -0.14
C MET A 41 -1.17 -20.75 0.74
N ALA A 42 -1.60 -19.50 0.54
CA ALA A 42 -1.20 -18.38 1.38
C ALA A 42 -1.54 -18.64 2.86
N ALA A 43 -2.75 -19.16 3.15
CA ALA A 43 -3.14 -19.54 4.51
C ALA A 43 -2.25 -20.66 5.08
N LYS A 44 -1.90 -21.68 4.29
CA LYS A 44 -0.98 -22.75 4.73
C LYS A 44 0.43 -22.23 4.98
N LEU A 45 0.91 -21.33 4.12
CA LEU A 45 2.22 -20.70 4.26
C LEU A 45 2.26 -19.85 5.54
N PHE A 46 1.22 -19.05 5.79
CA PHE A 46 1.11 -18.27 7.02
C PHE A 46 1.09 -19.17 8.26
N ALA A 47 0.30 -20.24 8.26
CA ALA A 47 0.26 -21.20 9.36
C ALA A 47 1.63 -21.89 9.61
N ALA A 48 2.41 -22.13 8.55
CA ALA A 48 3.76 -22.64 8.68
C ALA A 48 4.69 -21.61 9.34
N VAL A 49 4.61 -20.33 8.95
CA VAL A 49 5.36 -19.24 9.59
C VAL A 49 4.97 -19.10 11.07
N GLU A 50 3.67 -19.13 11.40
CA GLU A 50 3.18 -19.11 12.78
C GLU A 50 3.77 -20.26 13.61
N LYS A 51 3.85 -21.46 13.03
CA LYS A 51 4.48 -22.61 13.67
C LYS A 51 5.97 -22.39 13.92
N VAL A 52 6.69 -21.79 12.97
CA VAL A 52 8.12 -21.44 13.14
C VAL A 52 8.27 -20.44 14.29
N VAL A 53 7.47 -19.37 14.31
CA VAL A 53 7.48 -18.33 15.36
C VAL A 53 7.16 -18.95 16.73
N ALA A 54 6.14 -19.82 16.81
CA ALA A 54 5.78 -20.52 18.04
C ALA A 54 6.90 -21.47 18.52
N SER A 55 7.67 -22.05 17.59
CA SER A 55 8.82 -22.90 17.93
C SER A 55 10.01 -22.07 18.39
N TYR A 56 10.28 -20.94 17.73
CA TYR A 56 11.32 -19.98 18.12
C TYR A 56 11.06 -19.39 19.52
N THR A 57 9.86 -18.85 19.75
CA THR A 57 9.47 -18.26 21.05
C THR A 57 9.45 -19.28 22.19
N ALA A 58 9.09 -20.54 21.91
CA ALA A 58 9.16 -21.62 22.89
C ALA A 58 10.59 -22.17 23.10
N GLY A 59 11.57 -21.73 22.32
CA GLY A 59 12.94 -22.27 22.37
C GLY A 59 13.05 -23.72 21.89
N ARG A 60 12.09 -24.18 21.06
CA ARG A 60 12.03 -25.53 20.47
C ARG A 60 12.71 -25.57 19.09
N TYR A 61 13.95 -25.12 19.06
CA TYR A 61 14.84 -25.15 17.91
C TYR A 61 16.24 -25.53 18.39
N ASP A 62 17.10 -25.92 17.46
CA ASP A 62 18.49 -26.19 17.79
C ASP A 62 19.23 -24.90 18.14
N LYS A 63 19.63 -24.74 19.41
CA LYS A 63 20.33 -23.55 19.90
C LYS A 63 21.82 -23.57 19.58
N GLU A 64 22.37 -24.73 19.23
CA GLU A 64 23.77 -24.85 18.80
C GLU A 64 23.94 -24.32 17.38
N ASP A 65 22.87 -24.36 16.58
CA ASP A 65 22.86 -23.85 15.23
C ASP A 65 22.59 -22.33 15.19
N SER A 66 23.68 -21.56 15.09
CA SER A 66 23.62 -20.11 14.91
C SER A 66 22.89 -19.68 13.63
N ASN A 67 22.77 -20.55 12.63
CA ASN A 67 22.09 -20.21 11.37
C ASN A 67 20.58 -20.12 11.53
N PHE A 68 20.00 -20.85 12.50
CA PHE A 68 18.56 -20.86 12.73
C PHE A 68 18.00 -19.45 12.93
N PHE A 69 18.70 -18.62 13.69
CA PHE A 69 18.29 -17.23 13.94
C PHE A 69 18.31 -16.40 12.65
N TYR A 70 19.38 -16.51 11.85
CA TYR A 70 19.50 -15.76 10.60
C TYR A 70 18.45 -16.18 9.57
N ASP A 71 18.21 -17.49 9.43
CA ASP A 71 17.18 -18.02 8.53
C ASP A 71 15.77 -17.63 8.99
N TYR A 72 15.53 -17.55 10.30
CA TYR A 72 14.27 -17.08 10.88
C TYR A 72 14.03 -15.59 10.56
N VAL A 73 15.02 -14.74 10.76
CA VAL A 73 14.95 -13.30 10.42
C VAL A 73 14.75 -13.11 8.91
N ALA A 74 15.50 -13.85 8.08
CA ALA A 74 15.37 -13.81 6.63
C ALA A 74 13.98 -14.25 6.16
N LEU A 75 13.41 -15.29 6.77
CA LEU A 75 12.06 -15.77 6.49
C LEU A 75 11.02 -14.69 6.76
N LEU A 76 11.04 -14.08 7.95
CA LEU A 76 10.09 -13.02 8.29
C LEU A 76 10.22 -11.80 7.37
N GLY A 77 11.46 -11.39 7.05
CA GLY A 77 11.70 -10.27 6.14
C GLY A 77 11.23 -10.54 4.72
N MET A 78 11.44 -11.75 4.19
CA MET A 78 10.97 -12.13 2.87
C MET A 78 9.45 -12.24 2.82
N MET A 79 8.82 -12.85 3.83
CA MET A 79 7.36 -13.02 3.89
C MET A 79 6.60 -11.70 4.02
N GLN A 80 7.19 -10.68 4.66
CA GLN A 80 6.60 -9.34 4.73
C GLN A 80 6.37 -8.72 3.33
N ASN A 81 7.23 -9.01 2.36
CA ASN A 81 7.18 -8.41 1.03
C ASN A 81 6.21 -9.12 0.07
N GLN A 82 5.54 -10.19 0.53
CA GLN A 82 4.66 -10.98 -0.31
C GLN A 82 3.26 -10.36 -0.40
N HIS A 83 2.79 -10.17 -1.63
CA HIS A 83 1.54 -9.47 -1.94
C HIS A 83 0.27 -10.27 -1.59
N PHE A 84 0.38 -11.59 -1.45
CA PHE A 84 -0.75 -12.49 -1.14
C PHE A 84 -1.12 -12.53 0.34
N PHE A 85 -0.36 -11.86 1.23
CA PHE A 85 -0.75 -11.73 2.64
C PHE A 85 -1.58 -10.46 2.86
N SER A 86 -2.51 -10.53 3.80
CA SER A 86 -3.28 -9.37 4.25
C SER A 86 -2.42 -8.40 5.05
N GLY A 87 -2.81 -7.12 5.09
CA GLY A 87 -2.11 -6.11 5.89
C GLY A 87 -2.01 -6.45 7.38
N LYS A 88 -2.98 -7.20 7.93
CA LYS A 88 -2.91 -7.71 9.31
C LYS A 88 -1.79 -8.73 9.48
N GLN A 89 -1.66 -9.66 8.54
CA GLN A 89 -0.60 -10.68 8.54
C GLN A 89 0.79 -10.02 8.38
N HIS A 90 0.91 -8.99 7.53
CA HIS A 90 2.15 -8.20 7.43
C HIS A 90 2.52 -7.54 8.76
N GLN A 91 1.55 -6.93 9.45
CA GLN A 91 1.80 -6.31 10.77
C GLN A 91 2.21 -7.34 11.84
N MET A 92 1.62 -8.54 11.82
CA MET A 92 2.02 -9.63 12.72
C MET A 92 3.47 -10.06 12.46
N MET A 93 3.85 -10.28 11.20
CA MET A 93 5.22 -10.64 10.83
C MET A 93 6.24 -9.56 11.22
N LEU A 94 5.89 -8.29 11.01
CA LEU A 94 6.69 -7.15 11.47
C LEU A 94 6.84 -7.12 13.00
N SER A 95 5.79 -7.45 13.75
CA SER A 95 5.87 -7.55 15.21
C SER A 95 6.85 -8.65 15.63
N TRP A 96 6.72 -9.85 15.05
CA TRP A 96 7.61 -10.97 15.36
C TRP A 96 9.06 -10.67 15.01
N LEU A 97 9.31 -9.95 13.91
CA LEU A 97 10.64 -9.53 13.50
C LEU A 97 11.25 -8.55 14.52
N LYS A 98 10.49 -7.56 14.98
CA LYS A 98 10.94 -6.62 16.03
C LYS A 98 11.25 -7.33 17.34
N ASP A 99 10.37 -8.25 17.75
CA ASP A 99 10.57 -9.05 18.96
C ASP A 99 11.85 -9.90 18.84
N ALA A 100 12.11 -10.49 17.68
CA ALA A 100 13.30 -11.30 17.41
C ALA A 100 14.60 -10.48 17.46
N LEU A 101 14.58 -9.25 16.94
CA LEU A 101 15.74 -8.34 16.93
C LEU A 101 16.00 -7.68 18.29
N GLY A 102 15.18 -7.98 19.31
CA GLY A 102 15.30 -7.34 20.63
C GLY A 102 14.92 -5.86 20.61
N GLU A 103 14.30 -5.39 19.53
CA GLU A 103 13.63 -4.10 19.50
C GLU A 103 12.37 -4.20 20.34
N LYS A 104 12.51 -4.05 21.66
CA LYS A 104 11.37 -3.82 22.54
C LYS A 104 10.53 -2.73 21.88
N PRO A 105 9.20 -2.88 21.76
CA PRO A 105 8.35 -1.82 21.27
C PRO A 105 8.56 -0.60 22.16
N LYS A 106 9.35 0.36 21.68
CA LYS A 106 9.54 1.65 22.35
C LYS A 106 8.21 2.39 22.22
N GLY A 107 7.30 2.13 23.14
CA GLY A 107 6.12 2.96 23.43
C GLY A 107 5.23 3.28 22.23
N SER A 108 4.37 2.33 21.87
CA SER A 108 3.22 2.49 20.98
C SER A 108 2.08 3.31 21.63
N SER A 109 2.36 4.55 22.04
CA SER A 109 1.29 5.47 22.49
C SER A 109 1.37 6.83 21.79
N LYS A 110 2.57 7.42 21.64
CA LYS A 110 2.73 8.70 20.91
C LYS A 110 2.75 8.56 19.38
N ALA A 111 3.37 7.52 18.84
CA ALA A 111 3.38 7.30 17.39
C ALA A 111 2.00 6.84 16.88
N MET A 112 1.28 6.03 17.67
CA MET A 112 -0.06 5.57 17.32
C MET A 112 -1.09 6.70 17.35
N THR A 113 -1.07 7.56 18.39
CA THR A 113 -1.93 8.76 18.43
C THR A 113 -1.62 9.75 17.30
N ARG A 114 -0.35 9.90 16.91
CA ARG A 114 0.03 10.73 15.76
C ARG A 114 -0.49 10.15 14.44
N LEU A 115 -0.38 8.84 14.23
CA LEU A 115 -0.87 8.16 13.02
C LEU A 115 -2.40 8.13 12.95
N GLU A 116 -3.10 8.03 14.09
CA GLU A 116 -4.56 8.13 14.16
C GLU A 116 -5.04 9.56 13.83
N GLU A 117 -4.34 10.58 14.33
CA GLU A 117 -4.63 11.98 14.02
C GLU A 117 -4.37 12.30 12.54
N GLU A 118 -3.28 11.79 11.96
CA GLU A 118 -2.97 11.93 10.54
C GLU A 118 -4.01 11.20 9.65
N ASN A 119 -4.45 10.00 10.04
CA ASN A 119 -5.53 9.30 9.33
C ASN A 119 -6.85 10.06 9.38
N ARG A 120 -7.20 10.69 10.51
CA ARG A 120 -8.41 11.52 10.62
C ARG A 120 -8.35 12.74 9.70
N LYS A 121 -7.22 13.46 9.67
CA LYS A 121 -7.03 14.61 8.78
C LYS A 121 -7.10 14.21 7.31
N LEU A 122 -6.45 13.10 6.93
CA LEU A 122 -6.50 12.60 5.57
C LEU A 122 -7.94 12.18 5.17
N GLN A 123 -8.72 11.60 6.07
CA GLN A 123 -10.13 11.30 5.82
C GLN A 123 -10.98 12.56 5.63
N GLU A 124 -10.73 13.62 6.39
CA GLU A 124 -11.41 14.91 6.24
C GLU A 124 -11.05 15.59 4.90
N GLU A 125 -9.79 15.56 4.50
CA GLU A 125 -9.36 16.08 3.20
C GLU A 125 -9.97 15.28 2.04
N MET A 126 -9.98 13.95 2.14
CA MET A 126 -10.64 13.08 1.17
C MET A 126 -12.14 13.39 1.06
N LYS A 127 -12.80 13.70 2.17
CA LYS A 127 -14.22 14.11 2.17
C LYS A 127 -14.41 15.46 1.46
N LYS A 128 -13.60 16.47 1.80
CA LYS A 128 -13.65 17.80 1.16
C LYS A 128 -13.40 17.72 -0.35
N LEU A 129 -12.41 16.94 -0.77
CA LEU A 129 -12.10 16.75 -2.19
C LEU A 129 -13.21 16.00 -2.92
N LYS A 130 -13.84 15.00 -2.29
CA LYS A 130 -15.03 14.33 -2.85
C LYS A 130 -16.22 15.28 -2.99
N ASP A 131 -16.47 16.13 -2.00
CA ASP A 131 -17.57 17.11 -2.04
C ASP A 131 -17.35 18.15 -3.14
N LEU A 132 -16.13 18.66 -3.29
CA LEU A 132 -15.76 19.54 -4.41
C LEU A 132 -15.91 18.84 -5.76
N THR A 133 -15.48 17.59 -5.87
CA THR A 133 -15.63 16.79 -7.09
C THR A 133 -17.10 16.59 -7.44
N ASN A 134 -17.95 16.31 -6.45
CA ASN A 134 -19.40 16.17 -6.63
C ASN A 134 -20.05 17.49 -7.06
N ALA A 135 -19.63 18.63 -6.49
CA ALA A 135 -20.11 19.94 -6.89
C ALA A 135 -19.72 20.28 -8.34
N VAL A 136 -18.48 20.00 -8.74
CA VAL A 136 -18.01 20.17 -10.13
C VAL A 136 -18.74 19.24 -11.09
N GLN A 137 -18.97 17.98 -10.71
CA GLN A 137 -19.76 17.04 -11.50
C GLN A 137 -21.21 17.50 -11.63
N THR A 138 -21.79 18.07 -10.58
CA THR A 138 -23.14 18.64 -10.62
C THR A 138 -23.21 19.80 -11.60
N LEU A 139 -22.25 20.74 -11.55
CA LEU A 139 -22.15 21.84 -12.53
C LEU A 139 -21.94 21.34 -13.96
N ARG A 140 -21.17 20.26 -14.15
CA ARG A 140 -20.98 19.62 -15.46
C ARG A 140 -22.26 18.95 -15.98
N ASN A 141 -23.10 18.47 -15.07
CA ASN A 141 -24.36 17.78 -15.39
C ASN A 141 -25.56 18.73 -15.52
N ILE A 142 -25.40 20.03 -15.24
CA ILE A 142 -26.38 21.04 -15.65
C ILE A 142 -26.36 21.07 -17.19
N ARG A 143 -27.29 20.33 -17.80
CA ARG A 143 -27.64 20.56 -19.19
C ARG A 143 -28.30 21.92 -19.27
N LEU A 144 -27.68 22.83 -20.02
CA LEU A 144 -28.33 24.06 -20.46
C LEU A 144 -29.66 23.66 -21.12
N PRO A 145 -30.80 24.24 -20.73
CA PRO A 145 -32.05 23.99 -21.43
C PRO A 145 -31.82 24.36 -22.89
N GLU A 146 -32.07 23.39 -23.79
CA GLU A 146 -32.12 23.68 -25.22
C GLU A 146 -33.15 24.79 -25.41
N ALA A 147 -32.65 25.95 -25.85
CA ALA A 147 -33.45 27.12 -26.06
C ALA A 147 -34.36 26.91 -27.28
N GLU A 148 -35.49 26.25 -27.08
CA GLU A 148 -36.63 26.44 -27.97
C GLU A 148 -37.28 27.78 -27.63
N GLY A 149 -36.84 28.80 -28.37
CA GLY A 149 -37.64 29.97 -28.75
C GLY A 149 -38.18 30.86 -27.63
N SER A 150 -37.46 31.93 -27.30
CA SER A 150 -38.01 33.28 -27.44
C SER A 150 -36.93 34.34 -27.25
N ALA A 151 -36.88 35.23 -28.24
CA ALA A 151 -36.04 36.41 -28.27
C ALA A 151 -36.29 37.32 -27.05
N GLY A 152 -35.22 37.93 -26.55
CA GLY A 152 -35.33 39.11 -25.70
C GLY A 152 -34.85 38.95 -24.27
N LEU A 153 -33.58 38.57 -24.05
CA LEU A 153 -32.81 39.01 -22.87
C LEU A 153 -31.28 38.89 -23.00
N PHE A 154 -30.77 38.55 -24.19
CA PHE A 154 -29.33 38.41 -24.44
C PHE A 154 -28.60 39.73 -24.77
N CYS A 155 -29.12 40.88 -24.32
CA CYS A 155 -28.59 42.21 -24.68
C CYS A 155 -27.91 42.96 -23.51
N ARG A 156 -27.40 42.26 -22.49
CA ARG A 156 -26.62 42.93 -21.41
C ARG A 156 -25.30 42.29 -20.99
N PHE A 157 -24.88 41.16 -21.56
CA PHE A 157 -23.56 40.58 -21.28
C PHE A 157 -22.56 40.66 -22.44
N SER A 158 -22.97 41.18 -23.60
CA SER A 158 -22.09 41.42 -24.75
C SER A 158 -21.31 42.74 -24.67
N GLN A 159 -21.59 43.60 -23.68
CA GLN A 159 -20.94 44.92 -23.54
C GLN A 159 -19.76 44.97 -22.55
N LEU A 160 -19.48 43.88 -21.82
CA LEU A 160 -18.33 43.80 -20.91
C LEU A 160 -17.20 42.88 -21.40
N ARG A 161 -17.39 42.16 -22.51
CA ARG A 161 -16.33 41.32 -23.12
C ARG A 161 -15.54 41.99 -24.24
N SER A 162 -15.91 43.22 -24.64
CA SER A 162 -15.20 43.97 -25.69
C SER A 162 -14.00 44.78 -25.16
N VAL A 163 -13.82 44.89 -23.84
CA VAL A 163 -12.70 45.65 -23.24
C VAL A 163 -11.49 44.76 -22.86
N GLU A 164 -11.68 43.46 -22.62
CA GLU A 164 -10.55 42.56 -22.27
C GLU A 164 -9.83 41.92 -23.47
N MET A 165 -10.35 42.07 -24.70
CA MET A 165 -9.68 41.56 -25.90
C MET A 165 -8.66 42.53 -26.52
N SER A 166 -8.54 43.76 -26.00
CA SER A 166 -7.55 44.74 -26.47
C SER A 166 -6.23 44.73 -25.68
N LEU A 167 -6.14 44.01 -24.55
CA LEU A 167 -4.91 43.94 -23.75
C LEU A 167 -4.07 42.67 -23.96
N ARG A 168 -4.60 41.63 -24.62
CA ARG A 168 -3.82 40.42 -24.95
C ARG A 168 -3.11 40.46 -26.30
N HIS A 169 -3.44 41.42 -27.17
CA HIS A 169 -2.71 41.65 -28.43
C HIS A 169 -1.51 42.60 -28.30
N LEU A 170 -1.35 43.29 -27.16
CA LEU A 170 -0.19 44.16 -26.91
C LEU A 170 0.94 43.52 -26.10
N GLN A 171 0.75 42.31 -25.56
CA GLN A 171 1.80 41.61 -24.80
C GLN A 171 2.58 40.58 -25.63
N ILE A 172 2.15 40.28 -26.86
CA ILE A 172 2.88 39.40 -27.79
C ILE A 172 3.87 40.19 -28.68
N ILE A 173 3.73 41.51 -28.79
CA ILE A 173 4.62 42.35 -29.62
C ILE A 173 5.87 42.85 -28.85
N CYS A 174 5.86 42.89 -27.51
CA CYS A 174 7.04 43.30 -26.73
C CYS A 174 8.10 42.21 -26.49
N PHE A 175 7.89 40.97 -26.94
CA PHE A 175 8.85 39.87 -26.72
C PHE A 175 9.75 39.55 -27.94
N MET A 176 9.69 40.35 -29.02
CA MET A 176 10.49 40.13 -30.24
C MET A 176 11.33 41.33 -30.70
N LEU A 177 11.72 42.23 -29.79
CA LEU A 177 12.74 43.25 -30.06
C LEU A 177 13.64 43.46 -28.82
N VAL A 178 14.48 42.48 -28.52
CA VAL A 178 15.74 42.69 -27.79
C VAL A 178 16.86 41.97 -28.55
N PRO A 179 17.65 42.70 -29.35
CA PRO A 179 19.03 42.34 -29.64
C PRO A 179 19.98 43.35 -28.99
N ASN A 180 20.85 42.84 -28.10
CA ASN A 180 22.05 43.47 -27.47
C ASN A 180 21.97 44.94 -27.05
#